data_AF-D8MBE2-F1
#
_entry.id   AF-D8MBE2-F1
#
_cell.length_a   1.000
_cell.length_b   1.000
_cell.length_c   1.000
_cell.angle_alpha   90.00
_cell.angle_beta   90.00
_cell.angle_gamma   90.00
#
_symmetry.space_group_name_H-M   'P 1'
#
loop_
_entity.id
_entity.type
_entity.pdbx_description
1 polymer ?
#
loop_
_entity_poly.entity_id
_entity_poly.type
_entity_poly.pdbx_seq_one_letter_code
_entity_poly.pdbx_strand_id
1 'polypeptide(L)'
;MGIITMGGSSVTVRTSLTRERYKLGTSMKEVEAGGECDLYRGLAMAQLVLKHRENTNGETRIIAFVGSPIKNDERLTKLARLLSKDSISVDILSFGEMTDNHAILQDFISKVNIDGNCHLYEVSSFQNFLDFLAPLSSQGTCVTRCGL
;
A
#
# COMPACT_ATOMS: atom_id res chain seq x y z
N MET A 1 -8.47 -3.28 -11.44
CA MET A 1 -7.68 -3.45 -10.19
C MET A 1 -6.83 -4.70 -10.36
N GLY A 2 -5.73 -4.80 -9.62
CA GLY A 2 -4.87 -5.99 -9.61
C GLY A 2 -4.47 -6.33 -8.17
N ILE A 3 -3.95 -7.54 -7.96
CA ILE A 3 -3.53 -8.05 -6.65
C ILE A 3 -2.10 -8.55 -6.78
N ILE A 4 -1.23 -8.07 -5.88
CA ILE A 4 0.17 -8.47 -5.76
C ILE A 4 0.41 -8.90 -4.31
N THR A 5 1.07 -10.04 -4.13
CA THR A 5 1.43 -10.55 -2.80
C THR A 5 2.92 -10.29 -2.57
N MET A 6 3.24 -9.61 -1.46
CA MET A 6 4.61 -9.23 -1.08
C MET A 6 5.20 -10.12 0.04
N GLY A 7 4.38 -11.02 0.60
CA GLY A 7 4.79 -11.99 1.60
C GLY A 7 5.24 -13.29 0.95
N GLY A 8 6.28 -13.91 1.52
CA GLY A 8 6.78 -15.21 1.11
C GLY A 8 8.24 -15.17 0.69
N SER A 9 8.72 -16.25 0.06
CA SER A 9 10.08 -16.32 -0.50
C SER A 9 10.25 -15.45 -1.76
N SER A 10 9.17 -15.05 -2.43
CA SER A 10 9.21 -14.14 -3.59
C SER A 10 7.89 -13.38 -3.77
N VAL A 11 8.00 -12.17 -4.33
CA VAL A 11 6.84 -11.34 -4.68
C VAL A 11 6.19 -11.85 -5.95
N THR A 12 4.88 -12.07 -5.92
CA THR A 12 4.13 -12.63 -7.06
C THR A 12 2.93 -11.77 -7.41
N VAL A 13 2.69 -11.61 -8.72
CA VAL A 13 1.49 -10.94 -9.25
C VAL A 13 0.40 -11.99 -9.38
N ARG A 14 -0.63 -11.93 -8.54
CA ARG A 14 -1.74 -12.88 -8.53
C ARG A 14 -2.77 -12.55 -9.59
N THR A 15 -3.07 -11.26 -9.73
CA THR A 15 -3.98 -10.77 -10.76
C THR A 15 -3.42 -9.48 -11.33
N SER A 16 -3.14 -9.47 -12.62
CA SER A 16 -2.83 -8.25 -13.36
C SER A 16 -4.05 -7.33 -13.41
N LEU A 17 -3.88 -6.10 -13.92
CA LEU A 17 -4.97 -5.13 -14.06
C LEU A 17 -6.14 -5.71 -14.87
N THR A 18 -7.20 -6.12 -14.16
CA THR A 18 -8.42 -6.66 -14.77
C THR A 18 -9.65 -5.85 -14.37
N ARG A 19 -10.67 -5.89 -15.24
CA ARG A 19 -12.02 -5.38 -15.00
C ARG A 19 -12.96 -6.47 -14.47
N GLU A 20 -12.54 -7.73 -14.56
CA GLU A 20 -13.32 -8.88 -14.20
C GLU A 20 -13.27 -9.13 -12.69
N ARG A 21 -14.38 -8.82 -12.01
CA ARG A 21 -14.49 -8.98 -10.55
C ARG A 21 -14.31 -10.43 -10.09
N TYR A 22 -14.71 -11.41 -10.90
CA TYR A 22 -14.61 -12.82 -10.55
C TYR A 22 -13.14 -13.27 -10.40
N LYS A 23 -12.24 -12.80 -11.27
CA LYS A 23 -10.80 -13.11 -11.17
C LYS A 23 -10.19 -12.59 -9.88
N LEU A 24 -10.57 -11.37 -9.48
CA LEU A 24 -10.11 -10.78 -8.22
C LEU A 24 -10.57 -11.61 -7.01
N GLY A 25 -11.85 -12.03 -6.99
CA GLY A 25 -12.39 -12.84 -5.90
C GLY A 25 -11.75 -14.22 -5.79
N THR A 26 -11.47 -14.87 -6.92
CA THR A 26 -10.77 -16.18 -6.94
C THR A 26 -9.32 -16.03 -6.47
N SER A 27 -8.57 -15.08 -7.05
CA SER A 27 -7.16 -14.88 -6.70
C SER A 27 -6.96 -14.49 -5.23
N MET A 28 -7.92 -13.77 -4.62
CA MET A 28 -7.86 -13.41 -3.20
C MET A 28 -7.89 -14.65 -2.29
N LYS A 29 -8.62 -15.71 -2.67
CA LYS A 29 -8.70 -16.96 -1.89
C LYS A 29 -7.41 -17.77 -1.93
N GLU A 30 -6.59 -17.57 -2.96
CA GLU A 30 -5.30 -18.23 -3.15
C GLU A 30 -4.15 -17.49 -2.46
N VAL A 31 -4.43 -16.32 -1.85
CA VAL A 31 -3.42 -15.58 -1.09
C VAL A 31 -3.24 -16.24 0.26
N GLU A 32 -2.10 -16.91 0.44
CA GLU A 32 -1.67 -17.45 1.73
C GLU A 32 -0.80 -16.43 2.47
N ALA A 33 -1.04 -16.29 3.77
CA ALA A 33 -0.20 -15.50 4.65
C ALA A 33 1.02 -16.34 5.07
N GLY A 34 2.21 -15.85 4.77
CA GLY A 34 3.44 -16.53 5.18
C GLY A 34 4.69 -15.83 4.67
N GLY A 35 5.81 -16.10 5.34
CA GLY A 35 7.13 -15.55 5.01
C GLY A 35 7.35 -14.11 5.46
N GLU A 36 8.46 -13.54 5.00
CA GLU A 36 8.87 -12.17 5.30
C GLU A 36 8.27 -11.19 4.28
N CYS A 37 7.93 -9.98 4.72
CA CYS A 37 7.44 -8.93 3.82
C CYS A 37 8.61 -8.21 3.15
N ASP A 38 8.64 -8.26 1.81
CA ASP A 38 9.58 -7.48 1.02
C ASP A 38 8.86 -6.31 0.32
N LEU A 39 8.78 -5.19 1.03
CA LEU A 39 8.11 -3.98 0.55
C LEU A 39 8.77 -3.43 -0.73
N TYR A 40 10.10 -3.45 -0.81
CA TYR A 40 10.83 -2.92 -1.97
C TYR A 40 10.49 -3.70 -3.24
N ARG A 41 10.61 -5.03 -3.21
CA ARG A 41 10.27 -5.86 -4.37
C ARG A 41 8.79 -5.76 -4.72
N GLY A 42 7.93 -5.67 -3.71
CA GLY A 42 6.49 -5.49 -3.85
C GLY A 42 6.12 -4.25 -4.66
N LEU A 43 6.61 -3.10 -4.21
CA LEU A 43 6.37 -1.81 -4.86
C LEU A 43 7.05 -1.72 -6.24
N ALA A 44 8.25 -2.28 -6.40
CA ALA A 44 8.94 -2.31 -7.70
C ALA A 44 8.17 -3.15 -8.73
N MET A 45 7.64 -4.31 -8.32
CA MET A 45 6.77 -5.11 -9.18
C MET A 45 5.47 -4.37 -9.51
N ALA A 46 4.85 -3.69 -8.53
CA ALA A 46 3.67 -2.88 -8.77
C ALA A 46 3.93 -1.78 -9.81
N GLN A 47 5.07 -1.09 -9.71
CA GLN A 47 5.50 -0.09 -10.70
C GLN A 47 5.60 -0.69 -12.11
N LEU A 48 6.23 -1.87 -12.26
CA LEU A 48 6.35 -2.54 -13.56
C LEU A 48 4.99 -2.93 -14.14
N VAL A 49 4.10 -3.47 -13.31
CA VAL A 49 2.73 -3.83 -13.71
C VAL A 49 1.93 -2.59 -14.16
N LEU A 50 2.06 -1.48 -13.44
CA LEU A 50 1.38 -0.23 -13.78
C LEU A 50 1.92 0.42 -15.06
N LYS A 51 3.23 0.30 -15.32
CA LYS A 51 3.85 0.78 -16.58
C LYS A 51 3.39 0.02 -17.81
N HIS A 52 3.02 -1.25 -17.65
CA HIS A 52 2.55 -2.08 -18.75
C HIS A 52 1.05 -1.90 -19.07
N ARG A 53 0.40 -0.87 -18.52
CA ARG A 53 -0.98 -0.54 -18.89
C ARG A 53 -1.01 0.08 -20.29
N GLU A 54 -1.83 -0.46 -21.17
CA GLU A 54 -2.03 0.10 -22.53
C GLU A 54 -2.81 1.43 -22.52
N ASN A 55 -3.47 1.77 -21.41
CA ASN A 55 -4.27 2.97 -21.28
C ASN A 55 -3.68 3.91 -20.21
N THR A 56 -3.02 4.98 -20.66
CA THR A 56 -2.36 5.97 -19.80
C THR A 56 -3.34 6.98 -19.18
N ASN A 57 -4.64 6.88 -19.51
CA ASN A 57 -5.64 7.77 -18.96
C ASN A 57 -6.09 7.30 -17.57
N GLY A 58 -5.91 8.17 -16.58
CA GLY A 58 -6.35 7.98 -15.20
C GLY A 58 -5.18 7.90 -14.21
N GLU A 59 -5.43 8.41 -13.01
CA GLU A 59 -4.49 8.36 -11.89
C GLU A 59 -4.14 6.90 -11.54
N THR A 60 -2.86 6.61 -11.46
CA THR A 60 -2.36 5.32 -10.95
C THR A 60 -2.20 5.41 -9.44
N ARG A 61 -2.86 4.50 -8.72
CA ARG A 61 -2.79 4.43 -7.26
C ARG A 61 -2.39 3.03 -6.82
N ILE A 62 -1.41 2.95 -5.93
CA ILE A 62 -1.01 1.74 -5.21
C ILE A 62 -1.55 1.85 -3.79
N ILE A 63 -2.22 0.81 -3.31
CA ILE A 63 -2.63 0.69 -1.91
C ILE A 63 -1.88 -0.53 -1.34
N ALA A 64 -0.98 -0.28 -0.40
CA ALA A 64 -0.16 -1.32 0.22
C ALA A 64 -0.61 -1.58 1.66
N PHE A 65 -0.77 -2.85 2.00
CA PHE A 65 -1.12 -3.31 3.34
C PHE A 65 0.14 -3.87 4.01
N VAL A 66 0.53 -3.31 5.15
CA VAL A 66 1.73 -3.68 5.90
C VAL A 66 1.31 -4.11 7.30
N GLY A 67 1.50 -5.39 7.60
CA GLY A 67 1.13 -6.00 8.89
C GLY A 67 2.29 -6.65 9.64
N SER A 68 3.52 -6.43 9.18
CA SER A 68 4.72 -7.16 9.60
C SER A 68 5.92 -6.21 9.63
N PRO A 69 6.97 -6.52 10.39
CA PRO A 69 8.13 -5.63 10.49
C PRO A 69 8.84 -5.54 9.14
N ILE A 70 9.16 -4.32 8.71
CA ILE A 70 9.85 -4.06 7.45
C ILE A 70 11.33 -3.83 7.74
N LYS A 71 12.20 -4.50 6.97
CA LYS A 71 13.63 -4.18 6.97
C LYS A 71 13.86 -2.80 6.36
N ASN A 72 14.58 -1.95 7.09
CA ASN A 72 15.01 -0.66 6.55
C ASN A 72 15.97 -0.89 5.37
N ASP A 73 15.55 -0.48 4.17
CA ASP A 73 16.31 -0.65 2.94
C ASP A 73 16.42 0.70 2.22
N GLU A 74 17.65 1.16 2.00
CA GLU A 74 17.96 2.40 1.29
C GLU A 74 17.36 2.44 -0.13
N ARG A 75 17.11 1.27 -0.74
CA ARG A 75 16.49 1.15 -2.06
C ARG A 75 15.05 1.67 -2.07
N LEU A 76 14.34 1.69 -0.94
CA LEU A 76 13.00 2.26 -0.82
C LEU A 76 13.00 3.76 -1.15
N THR A 77 14.03 4.50 -0.69
CA THR A 77 14.18 5.93 -1.01
C THR A 77 14.38 6.17 -2.51
N LYS A 78 15.14 5.30 -3.18
CA LYS A 78 15.34 5.37 -4.64
C LYS A 78 14.03 5.07 -5.37
N LEU A 79 13.31 4.06 -4.92
CA LEU A 79 12.02 3.67 -5.49
C LEU A 79 10.96 4.78 -5.32
N ALA A 80 10.94 5.46 -4.18
CA ALA A 80 10.04 6.58 -3.93
C ALA A 80 10.15 7.68 -5.00
N ARG A 81 11.39 8.05 -5.35
CA ARG A 81 11.65 9.04 -6.41
C ARG A 81 11.20 8.56 -7.79
N LEU A 82 11.32 7.26 -8.07
CA LEU A 82 10.87 6.68 -9.33
C LEU A 82 9.34 6.69 -9.42
N LEU A 83 8.63 6.33 -8.35
CA LEU A 83 7.17 6.35 -8.28
C LEU A 83 6.62 7.77 -8.46
N SER A 84 7.26 8.74 -7.81
CA SER A 84 6.95 10.16 -7.96
C SER A 84 7.11 10.62 -9.42
N LYS A 85 8.23 10.27 -10.07
CA LYS A 85 8.46 10.60 -11.49
C LYS A 85 7.40 10.01 -12.42
N ASP A 86 6.89 8.82 -12.11
CA ASP A 86 5.87 8.14 -12.88
C ASP A 86 4.44 8.59 -12.52
N SER A 87 4.27 9.60 -11.65
CA SER A 87 2.97 10.10 -11.16
C SER A 87 2.09 9.01 -10.51
N ILE A 88 2.71 8.10 -9.76
CA ILE A 88 2.02 7.02 -9.06
C ILE A 88 1.76 7.44 -7.61
N SER A 89 0.50 7.60 -7.23
CA SER A 89 0.07 7.82 -5.86
C SER A 89 0.21 6.54 -5.04
N VAL A 90 0.70 6.63 -3.81
CA VAL A 90 0.86 5.46 -2.92
C VAL A 90 0.18 5.75 -1.59
N ASP A 91 -0.76 4.88 -1.20
CA ASP A 91 -1.31 4.85 0.14
C ASP A 91 -0.82 3.59 0.85
N ILE A 92 -0.41 3.74 2.09
CA ILE A 92 0.07 2.64 2.92
C ILE A 92 -0.83 2.52 4.14
N LEU A 93 -1.35 1.33 4.37
CA LEU A 93 -2.09 0.98 5.56
C LEU A 93 -1.21 0.07 6.43
N SER A 94 -0.68 0.66 7.49
CA SER A 94 0.14 -0.01 8.50
C SER A 94 -0.74 -0.47 9.67
N PHE A 95 -0.62 -1.73 10.05
CA PHE A 95 -1.32 -2.32 11.19
C PHE A 95 -0.42 -3.29 11.96
N GLY A 96 -0.68 -3.47 13.26
CA GLY A 96 0.12 -4.34 14.12
C GLY A 96 1.37 -3.64 14.65
N GLU A 97 2.49 -3.75 13.92
CA GLU A 97 3.82 -3.30 14.38
C GLU A 97 4.12 -1.87 13.91
N MET A 98 3.41 -0.90 14.52
CA MET A 98 3.42 0.49 14.07
C MET A 98 4.71 1.22 14.46
N THR A 99 5.22 1.03 15.68
CA THR A 99 6.36 1.79 16.22
C THR A 99 7.64 1.64 15.40
N ASP A 100 7.98 0.42 14.99
CA ASP A 100 9.21 0.15 14.25
C ASP A 100 9.09 0.51 12.77
N ASN A 101 7.89 0.35 12.20
CA ASN A 101 7.63 0.64 10.80
C ASN A 101 7.38 2.13 10.53
N HIS A 102 6.88 2.90 11.51
CA HIS A 102 6.47 4.30 11.34
C HIS A 102 7.56 5.15 10.71
N ALA A 103 8.78 5.12 11.25
CA ALA A 103 9.87 5.95 10.76
C ALA A 103 10.23 5.67 9.29
N ILE A 104 10.24 4.40 8.90
CA ILE A 104 10.57 3.96 7.52
C ILE A 104 9.45 4.38 6.56
N LEU A 105 8.19 4.13 6.94
CA LEU A 105 7.02 4.42 6.10
C LEU A 105 6.76 5.92 5.97
N GLN A 106 6.95 6.69 7.04
CA GLN A 106 6.80 8.15 7.04
C GLN A 106 7.84 8.80 6.13
N ASP A 107 9.12 8.41 6.25
CA ASP A 107 10.17 8.89 5.36
C ASP A 107 9.88 8.53 3.90
N PHE A 108 9.43 7.30 3.63
CA PHE A 108 9.03 6.87 2.29
C PHE A 108 7.89 7.71 1.71
N ILE A 109 6.79 7.88 2.45
CA ILE A 109 5.63 8.66 1.99
C ILE A 109 6.00 10.11 1.75
N SER A 110 6.80 10.72 2.63
CA SER A 110 7.26 12.11 2.45
C SER A 110 8.01 12.33 1.13
N LYS A 111 8.71 11.30 0.63
CA LYS A 111 9.48 11.33 -0.62
C LYS A 111 8.63 11.03 -1.85
N VAL A 112 7.56 10.26 -1.71
CA VAL A 112 6.63 9.95 -2.81
C VAL A 112 5.60 11.06 -3.01
N ASN A 113 5.20 11.73 -1.93
CA ASN A 113 4.10 12.68 -1.95
C ASN A 113 4.45 13.96 -2.72
N ILE A 114 3.85 14.15 -3.90
CA ILE A 114 4.00 15.35 -4.74
C ILE A 114 2.83 16.31 -4.51
N ASP A 115 1.60 15.80 -4.58
CA ASP A 115 0.37 16.60 -4.67
C ASP A 115 -0.53 16.50 -3.42
N GLY A 116 -0.05 15.87 -2.34
CA GLY A 116 -0.87 15.58 -1.16
C GLY A 116 -1.77 14.35 -1.31
N ASN A 117 -1.60 13.56 -2.37
CA ASN A 117 -2.48 12.42 -2.70
C ASN A 117 -2.05 11.08 -2.07
N CYS A 118 -0.90 11.05 -1.39
CA CYS A 118 -0.34 9.87 -0.75
C CYS A 118 -0.54 9.93 0.77
N HIS A 119 -1.09 8.87 1.34
CA HIS A 119 -1.44 8.84 2.77
C HIS A 119 -0.84 7.63 3.47
N LEU A 120 -0.39 7.85 4.71
CA LEU A 120 -0.06 6.78 5.65
C LEU A 120 -1.22 6.66 6.63
N TYR A 121 -1.86 5.49 6.63
CA TYR A 121 -2.91 5.14 7.56
C TYR A 121 -2.38 4.14 8.57
N GLU A 122 -2.66 4.40 9.82
CA GLU A 122 -2.06 3.69 10.94
C GLU A 122 -3.17 3.18 11.85
N VAL A 123 -3.40 1.86 11.83
CA VAL A 123 -4.50 1.22 12.54
C VAL A 123 -3.98 0.61 13.82
N SER A 124 -4.29 1.28 14.93
CA SER A 124 -4.08 0.70 16.27
C SER A 124 -4.97 -0.52 16.49
N SER A 125 -4.51 -1.45 17.32
CA SER A 125 -5.22 -2.70 17.66
C SER A 125 -6.62 -2.50 18.28
N PHE A 126 -6.93 -1.30 18.77
CA PHE A 126 -8.20 -0.96 19.41
C PHE A 126 -9.22 -0.31 18.47
N GLN A 127 -8.88 -0.06 17.20
CA GLN A 127 -9.76 0.57 16.23
C GLN A 127 -10.27 -0.40 15.17
N ASN A 128 -11.49 -0.16 14.69
CA ASN A 128 -12.06 -0.94 13.60
C ASN A 128 -11.41 -0.52 12.28
N PHE A 129 -10.89 -1.50 11.55
CA PHE A 129 -10.26 -1.30 10.25
C PHE A 129 -11.20 -0.68 9.20
N LEU A 130 -12.51 -0.92 9.33
CA LEU A 130 -13.53 -0.41 8.43
C LEU A 130 -13.71 1.11 8.51
N ASP A 131 -13.38 1.73 9.65
CA ASP A 131 -13.48 3.19 9.83
C ASP A 131 -12.47 3.93 8.93
N PHE A 132 -11.37 3.27 8.55
CA PHE A 132 -10.35 3.83 7.68
C PHE A 132 -10.60 3.57 6.18
N LEU A 133 -11.39 2.54 5.85
CA LEU A 133 -11.63 2.14 4.46
C LEU A 133 -12.96 2.64 3.88
N ALA A 134 -13.93 2.98 4.72
CA ALA A 134 -15.19 3.55 4.26
C ALA A 134 -14.98 5.01 3.86
N PRO A 135 -15.47 5.46 2.68
CA PRO A 135 -15.49 6.87 2.38
C PRO A 135 -16.35 7.57 3.44
N LEU A 136 -15.79 8.57 4.11
CA LEU A 136 -16.49 9.49 5.02
C LEU A 136 -17.61 10.20 4.24
N SER A 137 -18.74 9.53 4.05
CA SER A 137 -19.99 10.14 3.63
C SER A 137 -20.64 10.80 4.85
N SER A 138 -19.96 11.79 5.40
CA SER A 138 -20.51 12.90 6.18
C SER A 138 -19.37 13.56 6.94
N GLN A 139 -19.44 14.87 6.97
CA GLN A 139 -18.46 15.71 7.62
C GLN A 139 -18.35 15.41 9.12
N GLY A 140 -17.14 15.56 9.64
CA GLY A 140 -16.93 15.98 11.02
C GLY A 140 -17.01 14.90 12.08
N THR A 141 -16.00 14.02 12.12
CA THR A 141 -15.44 13.60 13.41
C THR A 141 -13.93 13.46 13.29
N CYS A 142 -13.26 14.50 13.76
CA CYS A 142 -11.87 14.44 14.18
C CYS A 142 -11.79 13.32 15.24
N VAL A 143 -11.21 12.16 14.90
CA VAL A 143 -10.88 11.13 15.90
C VAL A 143 -9.59 11.57 16.59
N THR A 144 -9.64 12.72 17.28
CA THR A 144 -8.75 13.00 18.40
C THR A 144 -9.26 12.18 19.56
N ARG A 145 -8.93 10.90 19.60
CA ARG A 145 -9.04 10.13 20.85
C ARG A 145 -7.74 10.33 21.61
N CYS A 146 -7.58 11.54 22.18
CA CYS A 146 -6.66 11.76 23.29
C CYS A 146 -7.06 10.83 24.44
N GLY A 147 -6.06 10.18 25.03
CA GLY A 147 -6.26 9.27 26.14
C GLY A 147 -6.84 9.92 27.38
N LEU A 148 -7.67 9.15 28.09
CA LEU A 148 -7.51 8.70 29.47
C LEU A 148 -8.62 7.69 29.77
#